data_AF-A0A0U4UXP3-F1
#
_entry.id   AF-A0A0U4UXP3-F1
#
_cell.length_a   1.000
_cell.length_b   1.000
_cell.length_c   1.000
_cell.angle_alpha   90.00
_cell.angle_beta   90.00
_cell.angle_gamma   90.00
#
_symmetry.space_group_name_H-M   'P 1'
#
loop_
_entity.id
_entity.type
_entity.pdbx_description
1 polymer ?
#
loop_
_entity_poly.entity_id
_entity_poly.type
_entity_poly.pdbx_seq_one_letter_code
_entity_poly.pdbx_strand_id
1 'polypeptide(L)'
;MTEADKYQRFDQFLQKRRSGALRDNNSSAQRQSRYDSPKGRQEKNVDATILQLHSAMVDKILANPALLPPVVAQLEQEQQQGLLRHSAYLFWSCAFAMIEQPQLFRAALLSPEPQACKHRRRTRLRGILTETEREQVLSGQWLSPAALTDRT
;
A
#
# COMPACT_ATOMS: atom_id res chain seq x y z
N MET A 1 26.83 -17.16 -30.66
CA MET A 1 26.99 -15.74 -30.33
C MET A 1 28.24 -15.62 -29.48
N THR A 2 29.32 -15.12 -30.05
CA THR A 2 30.61 -14.93 -29.36
C THR A 2 30.54 -13.69 -28.47
N GLU A 3 31.40 -13.62 -27.46
CA GLU A 3 31.44 -12.54 -26.47
C GLU A 3 31.65 -11.16 -27.13
N ALA A 4 32.39 -11.12 -28.24
CA ALA A 4 32.64 -9.93 -29.06
C ALA A 4 31.36 -9.29 -29.63
N ASP A 5 30.36 -10.08 -30.03
CA ASP A 5 29.10 -9.57 -30.57
C ASP A 5 28.28 -8.77 -29.54
N LYS A 6 28.39 -9.13 -28.24
CA LYS A 6 27.64 -8.47 -27.17
C LYS A 6 28.15 -7.06 -26.90
N TYR A 7 29.46 -6.88 -26.91
CA TYR A 7 30.10 -5.59 -26.68
C TYR A 7 29.94 -4.65 -27.87
N GLN A 8 29.97 -5.18 -29.10
CA GLN A 8 29.77 -4.39 -30.31
C GLN A 8 28.36 -3.77 -30.40
N ARG A 9 27.34 -4.51 -29.94
CA ARG A 9 25.96 -4.01 -29.86
C ARG A 9 25.79 -2.96 -28.74
N PHE A 10 26.52 -3.10 -27.64
CA PHE A 10 26.51 -2.15 -26.53
C PHE A 10 27.21 -0.84 -26.90
N ASP A 11 28.33 -0.91 -27.62
CA ASP A 11 29.04 0.29 -28.12
C ASP A 11 28.22 1.07 -29.15
N GLN A 12 27.54 0.37 -30.07
CA GLN A 12 26.58 1.00 -30.98
C GLN A 12 25.43 1.70 -30.24
N PHE A 13 24.98 1.14 -29.12
CA PHE A 13 23.93 1.76 -28.29
C PHE A 13 24.43 3.04 -27.60
N LEU A 14 25.66 3.02 -27.07
CA LEU A 14 26.29 4.20 -26.45
C LEU A 14 26.55 5.31 -27.49
N GLN A 15 27.03 4.96 -28.68
CA GLN A 15 27.23 5.91 -29.77
C GLN A 15 25.91 6.55 -30.23
N LYS A 16 24.82 5.78 -30.34
CA LYS A 16 23.49 6.30 -30.70
C LYS A 16 22.87 7.24 -29.67
N ARG A 17 23.17 7.08 -28.38
CA ARG A 17 22.78 8.06 -27.34
C ARG A 17 23.62 9.33 -27.43
N ARG A 18 24.93 9.20 -27.61
CA ARG A 18 25.85 10.34 -27.65
C ARG A 18 25.64 11.24 -28.89
N SER A 19 25.14 10.67 -30.00
CA SER A 19 24.80 11.42 -31.22
C SER A 19 23.44 12.12 -31.20
N GLY A 20 22.66 12.01 -30.12
CA GLY A 20 21.31 12.60 -30.03
C GLY A 20 20.27 11.98 -30.96
N ALA A 21 20.61 10.87 -31.66
CA ALA A 21 19.74 10.21 -32.63
C ALA A 21 18.60 9.39 -31.97
N LEU A 22 18.68 9.13 -30.66
CA LEU A 22 17.58 8.58 -29.88
C LEU A 22 16.79 9.76 -29.29
N ARG A 23 15.64 10.08 -29.89
CA ARG A 23 14.63 10.91 -29.21
C ARG A 23 14.26 10.22 -27.91
N ASP A 24 14.43 10.93 -26.79
CA ASP A 24 13.82 10.54 -25.52
C ASP A 24 12.31 10.61 -25.70
N ASN A 25 11.71 9.49 -26.09
CA ASN A 25 10.27 9.40 -26.25
C ASN A 25 9.64 9.75 -24.90
N ASN A 26 8.84 10.80 -24.93
CA ASN A 26 8.15 11.49 -23.84
C ASN A 26 7.18 10.57 -23.08
N SER A 27 7.73 9.54 -22.44
CA SER A 27 7.04 8.43 -21.80
C SER A 27 6.55 8.78 -20.40
N SER A 28 7.03 9.89 -19.83
CA SER A 28 6.49 10.53 -18.63
C SER A 28 5.11 11.16 -18.90
N ALA A 29 4.97 11.93 -19.98
CA ALA A 29 3.70 12.58 -20.35
C ALA A 29 2.58 11.57 -20.65
N GLN A 30 2.92 10.46 -21.31
CA GLN A 30 1.95 9.41 -21.64
C GLN A 30 1.52 8.57 -20.42
N ARG A 31 2.35 8.49 -19.36
CA ARG A 31 1.99 7.86 -18.08
C ARG A 31 1.05 8.74 -17.26
N GLN A 32 1.23 10.06 -17.27
CA GLN A 32 0.34 11.02 -16.59
C GLN A 32 -1.08 10.98 -17.17
N SER A 33 -1.20 10.93 -18.51
CA SER A 33 -2.49 10.85 -19.22
C SER A 33 -3.38 9.66 -18.78
N ARG A 34 -2.78 8.51 -18.39
CA ARG A 34 -3.56 7.35 -17.91
C ARG A 34 -4.20 7.56 -16.55
N TYR A 35 -3.56 8.32 -15.65
CA TYR A 35 -4.07 8.62 -14.30
C TYR A 35 -5.14 9.71 -14.30
N ASP A 36 -5.20 10.53 -15.34
CA ASP A 36 -6.22 11.57 -15.51
C ASP A 36 -7.44 11.10 -16.30
N SER A 37 -7.38 9.88 -16.85
CA SER A 37 -8.52 9.21 -17.44
C SER A 37 -9.65 9.02 -16.41
N PRO A 38 -10.92 8.93 -16.85
CA PRO A 38 -12.05 8.66 -15.95
C PRO A 38 -11.86 7.40 -15.08
N LYS A 39 -11.23 6.35 -15.63
CA LYS A 39 -10.86 5.14 -14.88
C LYS A 39 -9.80 5.42 -13.81
N GLY A 40 -8.78 6.21 -14.15
CA GLY A 40 -7.74 6.64 -13.21
C GLY A 40 -8.30 7.48 -12.04
N ARG A 41 -9.28 8.35 -12.31
CA ARG A 41 -9.98 9.11 -11.25
C ARG A 41 -10.81 8.21 -10.35
N GLN A 42 -11.52 7.23 -10.91
CA GLN A 42 -12.28 6.25 -10.12
C GLN A 42 -11.36 5.45 -9.19
N GLU A 43 -10.22 4.98 -9.68
CA GLU A 43 -9.23 4.26 -8.86
C GLU A 43 -8.69 5.12 -7.72
N LYS A 44 -8.40 6.41 -7.97
CA LYS A 44 -7.96 7.35 -6.93
C LYS A 44 -9.03 7.52 -5.83
N ASN A 45 -10.31 7.60 -6.20
CA ASN A 45 -11.39 7.70 -5.23
C ASN A 45 -11.49 6.43 -4.38
N VAL A 46 -11.41 5.25 -5.00
CA VAL A 46 -11.39 3.97 -4.27
C VAL A 46 -10.20 3.90 -3.30
N ASP A 47 -9.01 4.32 -3.73
CA ASP A 47 -7.83 4.34 -2.87
C ASP A 47 -7.99 5.30 -1.69
N ALA A 48 -8.58 6.47 -1.91
CA ALA A 48 -8.88 7.43 -0.85
C ALA A 48 -9.85 6.83 0.18
N THR A 49 -10.92 6.16 -0.28
CA THR A 49 -11.88 5.47 0.60
C THR A 49 -11.20 4.34 1.39
N ILE A 50 -10.36 3.54 0.74
CA ILE A 50 -9.60 2.46 1.40
C ILE A 50 -8.65 3.04 2.45
N LEU A 51 -7.98 4.15 2.15
CA LEU A 51 -7.09 4.84 3.10
C LEU A 51 -7.86 5.36 4.31
N GLN A 52 -9.03 5.95 4.09
CA GLN A 52 -9.90 6.44 5.17
C GLN A 52 -10.32 5.31 6.13
N LEU A 53 -10.73 4.16 5.58
CA LEU A 53 -11.03 2.95 6.35
C LEU A 53 -9.81 2.43 7.11
N HIS A 54 -8.63 2.42 6.49
CA HIS A 54 -7.41 1.98 7.16
C HIS A 54 -7.01 2.92 8.30
N SER A 55 -7.20 4.23 8.17
CA SER A 55 -6.93 5.16 9.27
C SER A 55 -7.78 4.81 10.48
N ALA A 56 -9.07 4.56 10.30
CA ALA A 56 -9.96 4.15 11.38
C ALA A 56 -9.59 2.79 12.00
N MET A 57 -9.21 1.81 11.16
CA MET A 57 -8.71 0.51 11.64
C MET A 57 -7.45 0.67 12.50
N VAL A 58 -6.50 1.49 12.04
CA VAL A 58 -5.25 1.76 12.77
C VAL A 58 -5.55 2.42 14.10
N ASP A 59 -6.39 3.46 14.11
CA ASP A 59 -6.78 4.16 15.34
C ASP A 59 -7.42 3.19 16.36
N LYS A 60 -8.30 2.30 15.88
CA LYS A 60 -8.95 1.30 16.73
C LYS A 60 -7.98 0.26 17.29
N ILE A 61 -7.03 -0.22 16.47
CA ILE A 61 -6.00 -1.16 16.90
C ILE A 61 -5.05 -0.50 17.90
N LEU A 62 -4.66 0.76 17.69
CA LEU A 62 -3.78 1.47 18.63
C LEU A 62 -4.46 1.73 19.98
N ALA A 63 -5.78 1.98 19.98
CA ALA A 63 -6.54 2.09 21.22
C ALA A 63 -6.76 0.74 21.94
N ASN A 64 -6.80 -0.36 21.18
CA ASN A 64 -6.91 -1.71 21.73
C ASN A 64 -6.00 -2.70 20.97
N PRO A 65 -4.71 -2.81 21.36
CA PRO A 65 -3.75 -3.67 20.68
C PRO A 65 -4.12 -5.17 20.72
N ALA A 66 -4.99 -5.60 21.63
CA ALA A 66 -5.47 -6.98 21.74
C ALA A 66 -6.31 -7.44 20.53
N LEU A 67 -6.71 -6.52 19.64
CA LEU A 67 -7.39 -6.84 18.38
C LEU A 67 -6.44 -7.42 17.31
N LEU A 68 -5.13 -7.20 17.44
CA LEU A 68 -4.15 -7.57 16.42
C LEU A 68 -3.71 -9.04 16.44
N PRO A 69 -3.50 -9.72 17.59
CA PRO A 69 -3.03 -11.11 17.63
C PRO A 69 -3.85 -12.11 16.80
N PRO A 70 -5.20 -12.07 16.79
CA PRO A 70 -5.98 -12.95 15.92
C PRO A 70 -5.70 -12.74 14.42
N VAL A 71 -5.49 -11.49 14.01
CA VAL A 71 -5.15 -11.15 12.62
C VAL A 71 -3.75 -11.64 12.24
N VAL A 72 -2.79 -11.52 13.16
CA VAL A 72 -1.44 -12.06 12.98
C VAL A 72 -1.49 -13.58 12.86
N ALA A 73 -2.25 -14.27 13.71
CA ALA A 73 -2.40 -15.72 13.64
C ALA A 73 -2.98 -16.17 12.28
N GLN A 74 -4.01 -15.48 11.78
CA GLN A 74 -4.57 -15.75 10.45
C GLN A 74 -3.54 -15.49 9.33
N LEU A 75 -2.75 -14.41 9.42
CA LEU A 75 -1.70 -14.10 8.45
C LEU A 75 -0.66 -15.23 8.38
N GLU A 76 -0.21 -15.73 9.53
CA GLU A 76 0.75 -16.84 9.63
C GLU A 76 0.15 -18.14 9.08
N GLN A 77 -1.11 -18.44 9.39
CA GLN A 77 -1.80 -19.61 8.86
C GLN A 77 -1.90 -19.57 7.33
N GLU A 78 -2.31 -18.44 6.74
CA GLU A 78 -2.39 -18.28 5.28
C GLU A 78 -1.02 -18.41 4.61
N GLN A 79 0.05 -17.94 5.27
CA GLN A 79 1.42 -18.08 4.79
C GLN A 79 1.87 -19.55 4.80
N GLN A 80 1.60 -20.28 5.89
CA GLN A 80 1.92 -21.72 6.00
C GLN A 80 1.15 -22.55 4.96
N GLN A 81 -0.09 -22.16 4.63
CA GLN A 81 -0.90 -22.80 3.60
C GLN A 81 -0.51 -22.40 2.17
N GLY A 82 0.44 -21.47 1.99
CA GLY A 82 0.85 -20.98 0.68
C GLY A 82 -0.19 -20.10 -0.03
N LEU A 83 -1.22 -19.63 0.69
CA LEU A 83 -2.28 -18.75 0.17
C LEU A 83 -1.83 -17.28 0.10
N LEU A 84 -0.70 -16.96 0.74
CA LEU A 84 -0.15 -15.62 0.80
C LEU A 84 1.12 -15.50 -0.04
N ARG A 85 1.20 -14.46 -0.87
CA ARG A 85 2.45 -14.14 -1.58
C ARG A 85 3.47 -13.64 -0.57
N HIS A 86 4.71 -14.09 -0.71
CA HIS A 86 5.80 -13.70 0.19
C HIS A 86 5.97 -12.19 0.38
N SER A 87 5.84 -11.38 -0.69
CA SER A 87 5.93 -9.92 -0.57
C SER A 87 4.80 -9.30 0.26
N ALA A 88 3.60 -9.90 0.23
CA ALA A 88 2.48 -9.46 1.07
C ALA A 88 2.70 -9.89 2.52
N TYR A 89 3.16 -11.12 2.73
CA TYR A 89 3.54 -11.60 4.05
C TYR A 89 4.54 -10.66 4.72
N LEU A 90 5.69 -10.39 4.07
CA LEU A 90 6.72 -9.50 4.61
C LEU A 90 6.19 -8.11 4.95
N PHE A 91 5.39 -7.51 4.06
CA PHE A 91 4.81 -6.19 4.33
C PHE A 91 3.96 -6.19 5.60
N TRP A 92 3.03 -7.15 5.72
CA TRP A 92 2.10 -7.21 6.85
C TRP A 92 2.78 -7.63 8.15
N SER A 93 3.69 -8.61 8.11
CA SER A 93 4.41 -9.05 9.31
C SER A 93 5.32 -7.96 9.86
N CYS A 94 6.06 -7.26 9.00
CA CYS A 94 6.86 -6.10 9.42
C CYS A 94 5.97 -4.98 9.97
N ALA A 95 4.85 -4.66 9.30
CA ALA A 95 3.93 -3.64 9.78
C ALA A 95 3.38 -3.98 11.17
N PHE A 96 2.93 -5.22 11.39
CA PHE A 96 2.35 -5.66 12.66
C PHE A 96 3.38 -5.75 13.79
N ALA A 97 4.64 -6.07 13.49
CA ALA A 97 5.72 -6.06 14.48
C ALA A 97 5.98 -4.67 15.09
N MET A 98 5.54 -3.60 14.43
CA MET A 98 5.71 -2.22 14.90
C MET A 98 4.56 -1.74 15.80
N ILE A 99 3.63 -2.62 16.23
CA ILE A 99 2.46 -2.21 17.03
C ILE A 99 2.82 -1.47 18.33
N GLU A 100 3.93 -1.87 18.98
CA GLU A 100 4.46 -1.22 20.19
C GLU A 100 5.00 0.20 19.93
N GLN A 101 5.13 0.59 18.67
CA GLN A 101 5.58 1.91 18.23
C GLN A 101 4.50 2.56 17.37
N PRO A 102 3.49 3.22 17.98
CA PRO A 102 2.29 3.71 17.29
C PRO A 102 2.57 4.58 16.06
N GLN A 103 3.61 5.42 16.13
CA GLN A 103 4.02 6.30 15.03
C GLN A 103 4.54 5.50 13.82
N LEU A 104 5.37 4.48 14.06
CA LEU A 104 5.89 3.63 12.99
C LEU A 104 4.80 2.72 12.42
N PHE A 105 3.95 2.15 13.27
CA PHE A 105 2.79 1.36 12.85
C PHE A 105 1.88 2.14 11.90
N ARG A 106 1.53 3.37 12.30
CA ARG A 106 0.70 4.27 11.50
C ARG A 106 1.39 4.65 10.21
N ALA A 107 2.66 5.03 10.25
CA ALA A 107 3.43 5.40 9.06
C ALA A 107 3.50 4.25 8.05
N ALA A 108 3.73 3.01 8.52
CA ALA A 108 3.82 1.84 7.66
C ALA A 108 2.49 1.54 6.94
N LEU A 109 1.37 1.55 7.66
CA LEU A 109 0.07 1.17 7.11
C LEU A 109 -0.59 2.29 6.30
N LEU A 110 -0.36 3.56 6.66
CA LEU A 110 -0.94 4.73 5.98
C LEU A 110 -0.01 5.40 4.98
N SER A 111 1.15 4.78 4.68
CA SER A 111 2.12 5.31 3.73
C SER A 111 1.48 5.58 2.35
N PRO A 112 1.72 6.75 1.73
CA PRO A 112 1.22 7.07 0.39
C PRO A 112 1.97 6.31 -0.72
N GLU A 113 3.04 5.57 -0.38
CA GLU A 113 3.83 4.82 -1.36
C GLU A 113 2.99 3.83 -2.17
N PRO A 114 3.22 3.67 -3.49
CA PRO A 114 2.44 2.79 -4.35
C PRO A 114 2.38 1.33 -3.84
N GLN A 115 3.45 0.86 -3.20
CA GLN A 115 3.50 -0.48 -2.63
C GLN A 115 2.52 -0.62 -1.45
N ALA A 116 2.47 0.36 -0.56
CA ALA A 116 1.52 0.36 0.56
C ALA A 116 0.07 0.45 0.07
N CYS A 117 -0.22 1.27 -0.95
CA CYS A 117 -1.52 1.31 -1.61
C CYS A 117 -1.95 -0.07 -2.13
N LYS A 118 -1.04 -0.77 -2.82
CA LYS A 118 -1.30 -2.12 -3.35
C LYS A 118 -1.63 -3.12 -2.25
N HIS A 119 -0.94 -3.05 -1.11
CA HIS A 119 -1.24 -3.93 0.03
C HIS A 119 -2.57 -3.56 0.69
N ARG A 120 -2.87 -2.27 0.88
CA ARG A 120 -4.18 -1.81 1.42
C ARG A 120 -5.38 -2.26 0.58
N ARG A 121 -5.27 -2.27 -0.75
CA ARG A 121 -6.32 -2.82 -1.65
C ARG A 121 -6.61 -4.31 -1.38
N ARG A 122 -5.69 -5.03 -0.75
CA ARG A 122 -5.82 -6.44 -0.34
C ARG A 122 -5.63 -6.59 1.16
N THR A 123 -6.35 -5.76 1.92
CA THR A 123 -6.18 -5.66 3.36
C THR A 123 -6.36 -6.98 4.10
N ARG A 124 -5.57 -7.12 5.18
CA ARG A 124 -5.63 -8.21 6.16
C ARG A 124 -6.34 -7.81 7.44
N LEU A 125 -6.64 -6.53 7.62
CA LEU A 125 -7.35 -5.99 8.78
C LEU A 125 -8.88 -6.17 8.68
N ARG A 126 -9.35 -7.27 8.09
CA ARG A 126 -10.79 -7.54 7.96
C ARG A 126 -11.37 -7.87 9.32
N GLY A 127 -12.57 -7.37 9.61
CA GLY A 127 -13.23 -7.59 10.90
C GLY A 127 -12.74 -6.70 12.04
N ILE A 128 -11.76 -5.82 11.81
CA ILE A 128 -11.35 -4.82 12.81
C ILE A 128 -12.46 -3.78 13.02
N LEU A 129 -13.05 -3.29 11.94
CA LEU A 129 -14.24 -2.44 12.00
C LEU A 129 -15.50 -3.32 11.92
N THR A 130 -16.48 -3.02 12.77
CA THR A 130 -17.84 -3.52 12.63
C THR A 130 -18.55 -2.83 11.46
N GLU A 131 -19.70 -3.35 11.05
CA GLU A 131 -20.43 -2.75 9.93
C GLU A 131 -20.90 -1.32 10.25
N THR A 132 -21.39 -1.09 11.46
CA THR A 132 -21.79 0.25 11.92
C THR A 132 -20.61 1.23 11.94
N GLU A 133 -19.44 0.79 12.42
CA GLU A 133 -18.23 1.62 12.40
C GLU A 133 -17.78 1.92 10.97
N ARG A 134 -17.86 0.94 10.08
CA ARG A 134 -17.53 1.12 8.65
C ARG A 134 -18.42 2.19 8.02
N GLU A 135 -19.72 2.17 8.30
CA GLU A 135 -20.66 3.20 7.85
C GLU A 135 -20.31 4.59 8.41
N GLN A 136 -19.97 4.69 9.70
CA GLN A 136 -19.54 5.94 10.32
C GLN A 136 -18.27 6.51 9.67
N VAL A 137 -17.31 5.68 9.32
CA VAL A 137 -16.11 6.13 8.58
C VAL A 137 -16.52 6.70 7.24
N LEU A 138 -17.34 5.98 6.47
CA LEU A 138 -17.73 6.40 5.12
C LEU A 138 -18.62 7.64 5.11
N SER A 139 -19.43 7.85 6.16
CA SER A 139 -20.27 9.05 6.32
C SER A 139 -19.51 10.25 6.90
N GLY A 140 -18.25 10.07 7.35
CA GLY A 140 -17.46 11.11 8.00
C GLY A 140 -17.81 11.35 9.46
N GLN A 141 -18.61 10.48 10.07
CA GLN A 141 -19.04 10.55 11.48
C GLN A 141 -18.17 9.72 12.42
N TRP A 142 -17.09 9.11 11.91
CA TRP A 142 -16.18 8.31 12.71
C TRP A 142 -15.54 9.12 13.83
N LEU A 143 -15.72 8.62 15.05
CA LEU A 143 -15.04 9.11 16.24
C LEU A 143 -13.98 8.10 16.63
N SER A 144 -12.72 8.49 16.49
CA SER A 144 -11.59 7.65 16.91
C SER A 144 -11.71 7.33 18.40
N PRO A 145 -11.45 6.09 18.83
CA PRO A 145 -11.50 5.74 20.25
C PRO A 145 -10.58 6.59 21.13
N ALA A 146 -9.44 7.04 20.59
CA ALA A 146 -8.53 7.96 21.28
C ALA A 146 -9.17 9.34 21.56
N ALA A 147 -10.12 9.78 20.73
CA ALA A 147 -10.84 11.05 20.93
C ALA A 147 -11.98 10.92 21.95
N LEU A 148 -12.40 9.70 22.31
CA LEU A 148 -13.41 9.44 23.33
C LEU A 148 -12.80 9.48 24.74
N THR A 149 -11.53 9.08 24.90
CA THR A 149 -10.82 9.09 26.18
C THR A 149 -10.44 10.49 26.67
N ASP A 150 -10.29 11.48 25.79
CA ASP A 150 -9.96 12.88 26.15
C ASP A 150 -11.17 13.70 26.65
N ARG A 151 -12.38 13.12 26.65
CA ARG A 151 -13.63 13.82 27.02
C ARG A 151 -14.13 13.49 28.43
N THR A 152 -13.39 12.70 29.20
CA THR A 152 -13.70 12.28 30.57
C THR A 152 -12.60 12.68 31.52
#